data_AF-A0A958RBY8-F1
#
_entry.id   AF-A0A958RBY8-F1
#
_cell.length_a   1.000
_cell.length_b   1.000
_cell.length_c   1.000
_cell.angle_alpha   90.00
_cell.angle_beta   90.00
_cell.angle_gamma   90.00
#
_symmetry.space_group_name_H-M   'P 1'
#
loop_
_entity.id
_entity.type
_entity.pdbx_description
1 polymer ?
#
loop_
_entity_poly.entity_id
_entity_poly.type
_entity_poly.pdbx_seq_one_letter_code
_entity_poly.pdbx_strand_id
1 'polypeptide(L)'
;ETIGKELEQFRWFLDQTDQRLGNPAEHYISFSASLEKAGTPFDLKYLFQTDMYTATTSNTLHIQWAYKIKRAMTLLNKISLPPEKTSLEEFKNAFTERYETREIPLATALDTETGIGYLRNREAVDSTPFLDDLDLPDRHQTRQNLPWNPVQEILYKKLLETIATKNRILALDDWDFEALEAIWDDLPDTLSTLVEIIVVDGEENAVLSHIGGSSAANLLGRFSTGDPEMVKYVQHIVDTEKRMHPDTLIAEIIHLPESRTGNVIRRAALRDYEIPYLGKSCLPPKGQLSVDDLMISVKQNRLVLRSVKHNKEVLPRLTNAHNYAADAMPVYHFLCDIQRLDMRPGIGFSWGSLQEKHMFLPRVIYKDLILSEARWKIGKEDMTSLTDKDGNSGDLMVRVADWSAAHRLPRFVQLRDSDNTLLIDLTHRDSVAMWLDTVKNRTYFILEEFLFTGACI
;
A
#
# COMPACT_ATOMS: atom_id res chain seq x y z
N GLU A 1 16.61 2.06 39.20
CA GLU A 1 16.91 3.51 39.31
C GLU A 1 17.86 4.01 38.22
N THR A 2 18.95 3.31 37.91
CA THR A 2 19.96 3.74 36.91
C THR A 2 19.43 3.84 35.48
N ILE A 3 18.71 2.83 34.99
CA ILE A 3 18.13 2.81 33.62
C ILE A 3 17.12 3.96 33.42
N GLY A 4 16.34 4.31 34.44
CA GLY A 4 15.37 5.41 34.36
C GLY A 4 16.04 6.76 34.09
N LYS A 5 17.20 7.01 34.74
CA LYS A 5 17.98 8.24 34.53
C LYS A 5 18.61 8.30 33.14
N GLU A 6 19.09 7.16 32.62
CA GLU A 6 19.62 7.07 31.25
C GLU A 6 18.53 7.36 30.21
N LEU A 7 17.33 6.79 30.39
CA LEU A 7 16.19 7.06 29.52
C LEU A 7 15.74 8.53 29.55
N GLU A 8 15.79 9.18 30.73
CA GLU A 8 15.51 10.61 30.85
C GLU A 8 16.54 11.47 30.11
N GLN A 9 17.83 11.11 30.18
CA GLN A 9 18.88 11.78 29.40
C GLN A 9 18.66 11.60 27.89
N PHE A 10 18.24 10.41 27.47
CA PHE A 10 17.93 10.14 26.07
C PHE A 10 16.73 10.95 25.58
N ARG A 11 15.68 11.07 26.40
CA ARG A 11 14.53 11.91 26.09
C ARG A 11 14.94 13.37 25.95
N TRP A 12 15.73 13.88 26.90
CA TRP A 12 16.21 15.26 26.87
C TRP A 12 17.02 15.56 25.60
N PHE A 13 17.89 14.65 25.17
CA PHE A 13 18.66 14.80 23.93
C PHE A 13 17.74 14.92 22.70
N LEU A 14 16.71 14.07 22.61
CA LEU A 14 15.75 14.12 21.51
C LEU A 14 14.97 15.44 21.54
N ASP A 15 14.49 15.85 22.72
CA ASP A 15 13.79 17.13 22.92
C ASP A 15 14.63 18.35 22.50
N GLN A 16 15.96 18.31 22.69
CA GLN A 16 16.87 19.38 22.21
C GLN A 16 17.09 19.32 20.69
N THR A 17 17.18 18.12 20.13
CA THR A 17 17.41 17.91 18.70
C THR A 17 16.23 18.41 17.88
N ASP A 18 15.01 18.21 18.38
CA ASP A 18 13.77 18.61 17.71
C ASP A 18 13.54 20.13 17.65
N GLN A 19 14.33 20.93 18.38
CA GLN A 19 14.17 22.40 18.41
C GLN A 19 14.65 23.12 17.14
N ARG A 20 15.46 22.47 16.30
CA ARG A 20 16.03 23.08 15.10
C ARG A 20 16.13 22.11 13.93
N LEU A 21 15.91 22.63 12.73
CA LEU A 21 16.18 21.89 11.50
C LEU A 21 17.67 21.97 11.15
N GLY A 22 18.24 20.89 10.60
CA GLY A 22 19.64 20.87 10.14
C GLY A 22 20.66 20.67 11.27
N ASN A 23 20.39 19.75 12.20
CA ASN A 23 21.37 19.37 13.23
C ASN A 23 22.63 18.74 12.62
N PRO A 24 23.83 19.03 13.17
CA PRO A 24 25.09 18.42 12.71
C PRO A 24 25.11 16.91 12.98
N ALA A 25 25.68 16.14 12.04
CA ALA A 25 25.73 14.67 12.12
C ALA A 25 26.47 14.18 13.38
N GLU A 26 27.48 14.93 13.82
CA GLU A 26 28.27 14.66 15.02
C GLU A 26 27.40 14.57 16.29
N HIS A 27 26.30 15.32 16.33
CA HIS A 27 25.38 15.29 17.47
C HIS A 27 24.74 13.90 17.63
N TYR A 28 24.23 13.34 16.52
CA TYR A 28 23.64 12.00 16.49
C TYR A 28 24.66 10.89 16.77
N ILE A 29 25.89 11.02 16.24
CA ILE A 29 26.98 10.05 16.45
C ILE A 29 27.44 10.06 17.92
N SER A 30 27.56 11.24 18.54
CA SER A 30 27.94 11.34 19.95
C SER A 30 26.90 10.72 20.89
N PHE A 31 25.63 10.83 20.52
CA PHE A 31 24.53 10.20 21.24
C PHE A 31 24.55 8.69 21.10
N SER A 32 24.72 8.16 19.88
CA SER A 32 24.77 6.71 19.69
C SER A 32 25.89 6.07 20.49
N ALA A 33 27.07 6.70 20.56
CA ALA A 33 28.18 6.24 21.40
C ALA A 33 27.87 6.26 22.91
N SER A 34 26.97 7.15 23.35
CA SER A 34 26.49 7.17 24.73
C SER A 34 25.48 6.07 24.99
N LEU A 35 24.63 5.76 23.99
CA LEU A 35 23.65 4.67 24.05
C LEU A 35 24.32 3.29 24.08
N GLU A 36 25.43 3.09 23.39
CA GLU A 36 26.21 1.83 23.42
C GLU A 36 26.59 1.43 24.86
N LYS A 37 26.82 2.41 25.74
CA LYS A 37 27.16 2.18 27.15
C LYS A 37 26.00 1.57 27.95
N ALA A 38 24.76 1.71 27.47
CA ALA A 38 23.58 1.10 28.08
C ALA A 38 23.47 -0.41 27.80
N GLY A 39 24.36 -0.98 26.97
CA GLY A 39 24.47 -2.43 26.74
C GLY A 39 23.34 -3.04 25.92
N THR A 40 22.47 -2.22 25.32
CA THR A 40 21.41 -2.68 24.42
C THR A 40 21.90 -2.61 22.97
N PRO A 41 21.89 -3.71 22.21
CA PRO A 41 22.33 -3.69 20.83
C PRO A 41 21.38 -2.87 19.94
N PHE A 42 21.93 -2.09 19.02
CA PHE A 42 21.17 -1.34 18.03
C PHE A 42 21.95 -1.25 16.71
N ASP A 43 21.25 -0.96 15.62
CA ASP A 43 21.84 -0.61 14.33
C ASP A 43 21.74 0.90 14.13
N LEU A 44 22.88 1.58 13.99
CA LEU A 44 22.96 3.03 13.84
C LEU A 44 22.10 3.53 12.67
N LYS A 45 21.96 2.73 11.60
CA LYS A 45 21.16 3.08 10.43
C LYS A 45 19.68 3.29 10.76
N TYR A 46 19.17 2.64 11.80
CA TYR A 46 17.75 2.65 12.18
C TYR A 46 17.51 3.25 13.57
N LEU A 47 18.54 3.82 14.20
CA LEU A 47 18.46 4.30 15.57
C LEU A 47 17.52 5.52 15.70
N PHE A 48 17.59 6.44 14.73
CA PHE A 48 16.82 7.67 14.76
C PHE A 48 15.73 7.65 13.71
N GLN A 49 14.57 8.16 14.13
CA GLN A 49 13.42 8.40 13.28
C GLN A 49 12.99 9.85 13.48
N THR A 50 12.79 10.56 12.37
CA THR A 50 12.26 11.92 12.37
C THR A 50 11.02 11.97 11.49
N ASP A 51 9.90 12.40 12.08
CA ASP A 51 8.70 12.80 11.34
C ASP A 51 8.63 14.33 11.39
N MET A 52 8.64 15.00 10.23
CA MET A 52 8.59 16.46 10.13
C MET A 52 7.15 16.94 9.97
N TYR A 53 6.68 17.77 10.90
CA TYR A 53 5.37 18.39 10.86
C TYR A 53 5.52 19.82 10.34
N THR A 54 4.97 20.09 9.15
CA THR A 54 5.07 21.41 8.53
C THR A 54 3.98 22.34 9.05
N ALA A 55 4.36 23.59 9.33
CA ALA A 55 3.40 24.67 9.58
C ALA A 55 3.22 25.47 8.28
N THR A 56 1.97 25.69 7.89
CA THR A 56 1.63 26.47 6.68
C THR A 56 0.86 27.72 7.09
N THR A 57 1.08 28.83 6.37
CA THR A 57 0.31 30.07 6.58
C THR A 57 -1.14 29.89 6.14
N SER A 58 -1.35 29.15 5.05
CA SER A 58 -2.64 28.70 4.54
C SER A 58 -2.45 27.36 3.85
N ASN A 59 -3.37 26.43 4.07
CA ASN A 59 -3.41 25.14 3.38
C ASN A 59 -4.87 24.75 3.16
N THR A 60 -5.52 25.46 2.22
CA THR A 60 -6.92 25.24 1.88
C THR A 60 -7.02 24.72 0.46
N LEU A 61 -7.78 23.64 0.28
CA LEU A 61 -8.13 23.11 -1.04
C LEU A 61 -9.60 23.41 -1.34
N HIS A 62 -9.90 23.80 -2.58
CA HIS A 62 -11.28 24.07 -2.98
C HIS A 62 -12.13 22.79 -2.90
N ILE A 63 -13.31 22.88 -2.27
CA ILE A 63 -14.21 21.72 -2.01
C ILE A 63 -14.66 21.00 -3.29
N GLN A 64 -14.54 21.65 -4.45
CA GLN A 64 -14.82 21.03 -5.76
C GLN A 64 -14.09 19.70 -5.95
N TRP A 65 -12.85 19.58 -5.46
CA TRP A 65 -12.06 18.37 -5.63
C TRP A 65 -12.69 17.18 -4.89
N ALA A 66 -13.24 17.40 -3.70
CA ALA A 66 -14.00 16.37 -2.99
C ALA A 66 -15.24 15.92 -3.77
N TYR A 67 -15.98 16.85 -4.40
CA TYR A 67 -17.13 16.49 -5.24
C TYR A 67 -16.73 15.77 -6.53
N LYS A 68 -15.63 16.18 -7.17
CA LYS A 68 -15.09 15.52 -8.37
C LYS A 68 -14.65 14.08 -8.06
N ILE A 69 -13.91 13.87 -6.97
CA ILE A 69 -13.48 12.53 -6.51
C ILE A 69 -14.71 11.69 -6.17
N LYS A 70 -15.67 12.22 -5.40
CA LYS A 70 -16.91 11.51 -5.06
C LYS A 70 -17.68 11.06 -6.30
N ARG A 71 -17.74 11.90 -7.35
CA ARG A 71 -18.36 11.52 -8.62
C ARG A 71 -17.59 10.38 -9.29
N ALA A 72 -16.26 10.49 -9.34
CA ALA A 72 -15.40 9.47 -9.93
C ALA A 72 -15.46 8.12 -9.20
N MET A 73 -15.71 8.11 -7.89
CA MET A 73 -15.92 6.86 -7.15
C MET A 73 -17.00 5.97 -7.78
N THR A 74 -18.04 6.54 -8.41
CA THR A 74 -19.08 5.73 -9.06
C THR A 74 -18.51 4.98 -10.28
N LEU A 75 -17.73 5.64 -11.13
CA LEU A 75 -17.06 4.99 -12.26
C LEU A 75 -16.03 3.98 -11.75
N LEU A 76 -15.19 4.37 -10.79
CA LEU A 76 -14.17 3.50 -10.20
C LEU A 76 -14.78 2.25 -9.57
N ASN A 77 -15.94 2.39 -8.92
CA ASN A 77 -16.68 1.27 -8.35
C ASN A 77 -17.13 0.27 -9.43
N LYS A 78 -17.72 0.76 -10.54
CA LYS A 78 -18.15 -0.09 -11.66
C LYS A 78 -17.00 -0.88 -12.29
N ILE A 79 -15.81 -0.28 -12.37
CA ILE A 79 -14.65 -0.92 -13.02
C ILE A 79 -13.79 -1.77 -12.07
N SER A 80 -14.01 -1.65 -10.76
CA SER A 80 -13.28 -2.40 -9.74
C SER A 80 -14.02 -3.69 -9.40
N LEU A 81 -13.57 -4.81 -9.94
CA LEU A 81 -14.21 -6.10 -9.68
C LEU A 81 -13.71 -6.72 -8.36
N PRO A 82 -14.57 -7.50 -7.67
CA PRO A 82 -14.14 -8.27 -6.52
C PRO A 82 -13.08 -9.31 -6.91
N PRO A 83 -12.14 -9.65 -6.00
CA PRO A 83 -11.15 -10.68 -6.25
C PRO A 83 -11.83 -12.03 -6.47
N GLU A 84 -11.42 -12.77 -7.50
CA GLU A 84 -12.02 -14.08 -7.83
C GLU A 84 -11.81 -15.14 -6.73
N LYS A 85 -10.67 -15.10 -6.04
CA LYS A 85 -10.33 -16.00 -4.93
C LYS A 85 -9.55 -15.26 -3.86
N THR A 86 -9.94 -15.48 -2.60
CA THR A 86 -9.22 -14.93 -1.44
C THR A 86 -8.81 -16.07 -0.52
N SER A 87 -7.73 -15.86 0.24
CA SER A 87 -7.28 -16.83 1.25
C SER A 87 -8.32 -17.04 2.35
N LEU A 88 -9.15 -16.03 2.64
CA LEU A 88 -10.30 -16.17 3.55
C LEU A 88 -11.39 -17.08 2.99
N GLU A 89 -11.68 -16.99 1.68
CA GLU A 89 -12.69 -17.85 1.06
C GLU A 89 -12.23 -19.32 1.09
N GLU A 90 -10.96 -19.57 0.79
CA GLU A 90 -10.35 -20.91 0.91
C GLU A 90 -10.42 -21.43 2.35
N PHE A 91 -10.07 -20.59 3.33
CA PHE A 91 -10.16 -20.93 4.75
C PHE A 91 -11.61 -21.20 5.18
N LYS A 92 -12.58 -20.38 4.76
CA LYS A 92 -14.01 -20.54 5.07
C LYS A 92 -14.53 -21.89 4.56
N ASN A 93 -14.15 -22.26 3.34
CA ASN A 93 -14.54 -23.53 2.74
C ASN A 93 -13.95 -24.72 3.51
N ALA A 94 -12.65 -24.69 3.81
CA ALA A 94 -11.99 -25.73 4.61
C ALA A 94 -12.54 -25.82 6.04
N PHE A 95 -12.86 -24.67 6.65
CA PHE A 95 -13.48 -24.61 7.98
C PHE A 95 -14.85 -25.26 7.96
N THR A 96 -15.69 -24.92 6.97
CA THR A 96 -17.04 -25.46 6.84
C THR A 96 -17.02 -26.97 6.60
N GLU A 97 -16.09 -27.46 5.77
CA GLU A 97 -15.92 -28.89 5.50
C GLU A 97 -15.54 -29.68 6.76
N ARG A 98 -14.67 -29.12 7.63
CA ARG A 98 -14.18 -29.83 8.82
C ARG A 98 -15.05 -29.67 10.06
N TYR A 99 -15.55 -28.45 10.30
CA TYR A 99 -16.19 -28.07 11.55
C TYR A 99 -17.67 -27.71 11.39
N GLU A 100 -18.18 -27.64 10.16
CA GLU A 100 -19.55 -27.22 9.84
C GLU A 100 -19.88 -25.88 10.53
N THR A 101 -20.96 -25.83 11.32
CA THR A 101 -21.40 -24.63 12.06
C THR A 101 -20.84 -24.55 13.48
N ARG A 102 -19.87 -25.42 13.84
CA ARG A 102 -19.29 -25.42 15.19
C ARG A 102 -18.45 -24.16 15.41
N GLU A 103 -18.43 -23.73 16.66
CA GLU A 103 -17.57 -22.65 17.11
C GLU A 103 -16.30 -23.25 17.74
N ILE A 104 -15.15 -22.83 17.21
CA ILE A 104 -13.82 -23.41 17.51
C ILE A 104 -12.89 -22.29 17.99
N PRO A 105 -12.01 -22.51 18.97
CA PRO A 105 -11.00 -21.51 19.35
C PRO A 105 -10.14 -21.09 18.15
N LEU A 106 -9.89 -19.80 17.98
CA LEU A 106 -9.16 -19.26 16.83
C LEU A 106 -7.79 -19.92 16.69
N ALA A 107 -7.04 -20.01 17.80
CA ALA A 107 -5.73 -20.65 17.83
C ALA A 107 -5.78 -22.11 17.35
N THR A 108 -6.79 -22.88 17.76
CA THR A 108 -6.98 -24.28 17.32
C THR A 108 -7.32 -24.37 15.85
N ALA A 109 -8.17 -23.47 15.31
CA ALA A 109 -8.53 -23.51 13.89
C ALA A 109 -7.34 -23.19 12.98
N LEU A 110 -6.50 -22.24 13.39
CA LEU A 110 -5.31 -21.78 12.64
C LEU A 110 -4.08 -22.66 12.83
N ASP A 111 -4.10 -23.60 13.78
CA ASP A 111 -3.03 -24.56 14.00
C ASP A 111 -2.87 -25.51 12.80
N THR A 112 -1.65 -25.78 12.38
CA THR A 112 -1.36 -26.58 11.16
C THR A 112 -1.46 -28.08 11.40
N GLU A 113 -1.31 -28.55 12.64
CA GLU A 113 -1.32 -29.96 13.03
C GLU A 113 -2.72 -30.42 13.45
N THR A 114 -3.34 -29.68 14.37
CA THR A 114 -4.63 -29.98 14.99
C THR A 114 -5.80 -29.28 14.30
N GLY A 115 -5.52 -28.18 13.60
CA GLY A 115 -6.47 -27.32 12.92
C GLY A 115 -6.49 -27.50 11.40
N ILE A 116 -7.01 -26.48 10.71
CA ILE A 116 -6.97 -26.40 9.23
C ILE A 116 -5.77 -25.61 8.71
N GLY A 117 -5.14 -24.78 9.54
CA GLY A 117 -4.09 -23.85 9.14
C GLY A 117 -4.60 -22.64 8.32
N TYR A 118 -3.73 -21.67 8.05
CA TYR A 118 -4.01 -20.53 7.16
C TYR A 118 -2.84 -20.34 6.19
N LEU A 119 -3.13 -19.98 4.93
CA LEU A 119 -2.15 -19.78 3.85
C LEU A 119 -1.27 -20.98 3.43
N ARG A 120 -1.72 -22.22 3.67
CA ARG A 120 -0.95 -23.46 3.38
C ARG A 120 -0.50 -23.66 1.92
N ASN A 121 -1.09 -22.92 0.98
CA ASN A 121 -0.84 -23.03 -0.46
C ASN A 121 0.01 -21.89 -1.05
N ARG A 122 0.32 -20.85 -0.27
CA ARG A 122 1.44 -20.00 -0.64
C ARG A 122 2.69 -20.81 -0.35
N GLU A 123 3.79 -20.54 -1.06
CA GLU A 123 5.12 -21.02 -0.72
C GLU A 123 5.55 -20.42 0.64
N ALA A 124 4.78 -20.70 1.69
CA ALA A 124 5.34 -20.88 3.00
C ALA A 124 6.33 -22.01 2.80
N VAL A 125 7.58 -21.62 2.60
CA VAL A 125 8.72 -22.27 3.22
C VAL A 125 8.29 -22.48 4.67
N ASP A 126 7.57 -23.58 4.92
CA ASP A 126 7.61 -24.25 6.19
C ASP A 126 9.11 -24.45 6.37
N SER A 127 9.72 -23.56 7.15
CA SER A 127 11.12 -23.58 7.52
C SER A 127 11.30 -24.79 8.43
N THR A 128 11.14 -25.98 7.86
CA THR A 128 11.80 -27.18 8.34
C THR A 128 13.21 -27.08 7.78
N PRO A 129 14.24 -26.84 8.61
CA PRO A 129 15.63 -26.76 8.14
C PRO A 129 16.12 -28.05 7.45
N PHE A 130 15.29 -29.10 7.46
CA PHE A 130 15.53 -30.38 6.83
C PHE A 130 15.13 -30.42 5.34
N LEU A 131 14.32 -29.47 4.84
CA LEU A 131 13.88 -29.41 3.45
C LEU A 131 14.61 -28.34 2.62
N ASP A 132 15.49 -27.54 3.23
CA ASP A 132 16.23 -26.46 2.55
C ASP A 132 17.15 -26.97 1.41
N ASP A 133 17.54 -28.24 1.42
CA ASP A 133 18.40 -28.86 0.40
C ASP A 133 17.63 -29.55 -0.75
N LEU A 134 16.29 -29.46 -0.77
CA LEU A 134 15.48 -30.02 -1.85
C LEU A 134 15.13 -28.92 -2.88
N ASP A 135 15.93 -28.86 -3.95
CA ASP A 135 15.58 -28.16 -5.19
C ASP A 135 14.34 -28.83 -5.82
N LEU A 136 13.15 -28.44 -5.36
CA LEU A 136 11.91 -28.82 -6.00
C LEU A 136 11.82 -28.07 -7.33
N PRO A 137 11.59 -28.75 -8.46
CA PRO A 137 11.48 -28.09 -9.75
C PRO A 137 10.27 -27.16 -9.73
N ASP A 138 10.55 -25.87 -9.88
CA ASP A 138 9.55 -24.82 -10.00
C ASP A 138 8.59 -25.20 -11.13
N ARG A 139 7.35 -25.54 -10.77
CA ARG A 139 6.31 -25.86 -11.75
C ARG A 139 5.91 -24.55 -12.41
N HIS A 140 6.70 -24.12 -13.40
CA HIS A 140 6.32 -23.05 -14.30
C HIS A 140 4.94 -23.41 -14.90
N GLN A 141 3.90 -22.79 -14.38
CA GLN A 141 2.57 -22.84 -14.97
C GLN A 141 2.68 -22.17 -16.35
N THR A 142 2.77 -23.00 -17.38
CA THR A 142 2.82 -22.58 -18.78
C THR A 142 1.50 -21.96 -19.27
N ARG A 143 0.43 -22.07 -18.47
CA ARG A 143 -0.86 -21.43 -18.73
C ARG A 143 -1.07 -20.25 -17.80
N GLN A 144 -0.90 -19.04 -18.32
CA GLN A 144 -1.41 -17.83 -17.69
C GLN A 144 -2.89 -17.69 -18.04
N ASN A 145 -3.78 -17.90 -17.06
CA ASN A 145 -5.16 -17.46 -17.20
C ASN A 145 -5.20 -15.95 -16.96
N LEU A 146 -5.39 -15.18 -18.05
CA LEU A 146 -5.60 -13.73 -17.95
C LEU A 146 -7.10 -13.49 -17.76
N PRO A 147 -7.53 -12.90 -16.63
CA PRO A 147 -8.93 -12.57 -16.45
C PRO A 147 -9.34 -11.55 -17.51
N TRP A 148 -10.26 -11.94 -18.39
CA TRP A 148 -10.82 -11.09 -19.43
C TRP A 148 -12.29 -10.85 -19.11
N ASN A 149 -12.59 -9.64 -18.66
CA ASN A 149 -13.92 -9.23 -18.20
C ASN A 149 -14.44 -8.05 -19.06
N PRO A 150 -15.71 -7.64 -18.91
CA PRO A 150 -16.27 -6.56 -19.72
C PRO A 150 -15.49 -5.23 -19.62
N VAL A 151 -14.93 -4.91 -18.44
CA VAL A 151 -14.08 -3.73 -18.23
C VAL A 151 -12.84 -3.81 -19.11
N GLN A 152 -12.14 -4.95 -19.10
CA GLN A 152 -10.94 -5.17 -19.91
C GLN A 152 -11.24 -5.10 -21.41
N GLU A 153 -12.39 -5.60 -21.84
CA GLU A 153 -12.79 -5.49 -23.25
C GLU A 153 -12.99 -4.03 -23.68
N ILE A 154 -13.65 -3.21 -22.85
CA ILE A 154 -13.85 -1.78 -23.11
C ILE A 154 -12.50 -1.05 -23.13
N LEU A 155 -11.66 -1.25 -22.11
CA LEU A 155 -10.33 -0.63 -22.02
C LEU A 155 -9.44 -1.01 -23.20
N TYR A 156 -9.47 -2.27 -23.63
CA TYR A 156 -8.69 -2.73 -24.78
C TYR A 156 -9.13 -2.06 -26.08
N LYS A 157 -10.44 -1.92 -26.32
CA LYS A 157 -10.96 -1.21 -27.50
C LYS A 157 -10.51 0.26 -27.52
N LYS A 158 -10.70 0.97 -26.39
CA LYS A 158 -10.28 2.38 -26.27
C LYS A 158 -8.76 2.55 -26.39
N LEU A 159 -7.98 1.60 -25.87
CA LEU A 159 -6.53 1.58 -26.02
C LEU A 159 -6.11 1.49 -27.50
N LEU A 160 -6.70 0.56 -28.26
CA LEU A 160 -6.40 0.41 -29.69
C LEU A 160 -6.73 1.69 -30.48
N GLU A 161 -7.87 2.31 -30.21
CA GLU A 161 -8.27 3.58 -30.85
C GLU A 161 -7.30 4.72 -30.52
N THR A 162 -6.89 4.82 -29.25
CA THR A 162 -5.93 5.82 -28.76
C THR A 162 -4.57 5.66 -29.44
N ILE A 163 -4.08 4.42 -29.55
CA ILE A 163 -2.82 4.11 -30.23
C ILE A 163 -2.93 4.41 -31.74
N ALA A 164 -4.02 4.02 -32.40
CA ALA A 164 -4.24 4.24 -33.82
C ALA A 164 -4.27 5.74 -34.18
N THR A 165 -4.89 6.55 -33.34
CA THR A 165 -4.94 8.02 -33.48
C THR A 165 -3.65 8.72 -33.01
N LYS A 166 -2.65 7.97 -32.55
CA LYS A 166 -1.37 8.47 -32.03
C LYS A 166 -1.55 9.42 -30.83
N ASN A 167 -2.68 9.34 -30.14
CA ASN A 167 -2.95 10.15 -28.96
C ASN A 167 -2.24 9.57 -27.72
N ARG A 168 -1.90 10.42 -26.76
CA ARG A 168 -1.30 10.05 -25.48
C ARG A 168 -2.31 9.99 -24.33
N ILE A 169 -3.56 10.41 -24.58
CA ILE A 169 -4.63 10.48 -23.60
C ILE A 169 -5.77 9.55 -24.02
N LEU A 170 -6.17 8.67 -23.12
CA LEU A 170 -7.39 7.88 -23.17
C LEU A 170 -8.37 8.50 -22.19
N ALA A 171 -9.42 9.15 -22.70
CA ALA A 171 -10.50 9.67 -21.87
C ALA A 171 -11.51 8.56 -21.57
N LEU A 172 -11.89 8.39 -20.30
CA LEU A 172 -13.00 7.57 -19.85
C LEU A 172 -14.21 8.46 -19.55
N ASP A 173 -15.39 7.93 -19.84
CA ASP A 173 -16.66 8.62 -19.68
C ASP A 173 -17.69 7.73 -19.00
N ASP A 174 -18.74 8.37 -18.47
CA ASP A 174 -19.80 7.68 -17.72
C ASP A 174 -20.52 6.60 -18.56
N TRP A 175 -20.67 6.84 -19.88
CA TRP A 175 -21.35 5.92 -20.79
C TRP A 175 -20.53 4.70 -21.19
N ASP A 176 -19.19 4.73 -21.05
CA ASP A 176 -18.34 3.58 -21.38
C ASP A 176 -18.73 2.34 -20.58
N PHE A 177 -19.18 2.56 -19.34
CA PHE A 177 -19.52 1.52 -18.37
C PHE A 177 -21.01 1.58 -17.95
N GLU A 178 -21.88 2.07 -18.83
CA GLU A 178 -23.31 2.21 -18.52
C GLU A 178 -23.96 0.86 -18.18
N ALA A 179 -23.55 -0.20 -18.87
CA ALA A 179 -24.03 -1.57 -18.65
C ALA A 179 -23.53 -2.22 -17.34
N LEU A 180 -22.59 -1.59 -16.63
CA LEU A 180 -22.07 -2.08 -15.35
C LEU A 180 -22.76 -1.36 -14.19
N GLU A 181 -23.11 -2.11 -13.15
CA GLU A 181 -23.71 -1.58 -11.92
C GLU A 181 -22.63 -1.28 -10.87
N ALA A 182 -22.85 -0.23 -10.10
CA ALA A 182 -22.02 0.08 -8.94
C ALA A 182 -22.56 -0.65 -7.72
N ILE A 183 -21.71 -1.41 -7.03
CA ILE A 183 -22.04 -2.17 -5.82
C ILE A 183 -21.41 -1.45 -4.64
N TRP A 184 -22.16 -1.03 -3.63
CA TRP A 184 -21.61 -0.28 -2.49
C TRP A 184 -21.51 -1.09 -1.20
N ASP A 185 -22.25 -2.20 -1.15
CA ASP A 185 -22.39 -3.03 0.06
C ASP A 185 -21.17 -3.91 0.35
N ASP A 186 -20.24 -4.01 -0.61
CA ASP A 186 -18.99 -4.79 -0.52
C ASP A 186 -17.76 -3.89 -0.35
N LEU A 187 -17.91 -2.67 0.16
CA LEU A 187 -16.82 -1.75 0.46
C LEU A 187 -16.63 -1.53 1.96
N PRO A 188 -15.40 -1.22 2.40
CA PRO A 188 -15.11 -0.75 3.75
C PRO A 188 -15.98 0.44 4.18
N ASP A 189 -16.32 0.50 5.47
CA ASP A 189 -17.14 1.56 6.09
C ASP A 189 -16.60 2.97 5.80
N THR A 190 -15.28 3.10 5.80
CA THR A 190 -14.56 4.33 5.49
C THR A 190 -13.35 4.01 4.62
N LEU A 191 -13.02 4.94 3.71
CA LEU A 191 -11.98 4.76 2.69
C LEU A 191 -11.01 5.94 2.73
N SER A 192 -9.74 5.69 2.39
CA SER A 192 -8.73 6.73 2.21
C SER A 192 -8.18 6.71 0.78
N THR A 193 -7.66 7.85 0.34
CA THR A 193 -6.97 7.96 -0.94
C THR A 193 -5.92 9.06 -0.87
N LEU A 194 -4.89 8.95 -1.71
CA LEU A 194 -3.91 9.99 -1.94
C LEU A 194 -4.26 10.70 -3.25
N VAL A 195 -4.22 12.03 -3.19
CA VAL A 195 -4.56 12.90 -4.31
C VAL A 195 -3.46 13.93 -4.47
N GLU A 196 -2.97 14.08 -5.68
CA GLU A 196 -2.01 15.12 -6.03
C GLU A 196 -2.71 16.16 -6.90
N ILE A 197 -2.71 17.42 -6.46
CA ILE A 197 -3.25 18.52 -7.24
C ILE A 197 -2.11 19.15 -8.03
N ILE A 198 -2.24 19.17 -9.35
CA ILE A 198 -1.19 19.59 -10.27
C ILE A 198 -1.76 20.50 -11.35
N VAL A 199 -0.89 21.29 -11.98
CA VAL A 199 -1.26 22.10 -13.15
C VAL A 199 -0.61 21.48 -14.38
N VAL A 200 -1.44 21.06 -15.33
CA VAL A 200 -1.01 20.50 -16.61
C VAL A 200 -1.58 21.38 -17.71
N ASP A 201 -0.71 21.88 -18.60
CA ASP A 201 -1.09 22.76 -19.72
C ASP A 201 -1.92 24.00 -19.31
N GLY A 202 -1.70 24.50 -18.08
CA GLY A 202 -2.41 25.66 -17.52
C GLY A 202 -3.74 25.33 -16.85
N GLU A 203 -4.14 24.05 -16.79
CA GLU A 203 -5.36 23.59 -16.15
C GLU A 203 -5.06 22.79 -14.87
N GLU A 204 -5.81 23.08 -13.81
CA GLU A 204 -5.72 22.35 -12.54
C GLU A 204 -6.36 20.96 -12.69
N ASN A 205 -5.56 19.93 -12.45
CA ASN A 205 -5.92 18.52 -12.54
C ASN A 205 -5.62 17.83 -11.21
N ALA A 206 -6.26 16.69 -10.97
CA ALA A 206 -5.92 15.85 -9.82
C ALA A 206 -5.50 14.45 -10.27
N VAL A 207 -4.32 14.01 -9.85
CA VAL A 207 -3.91 12.62 -9.96
C VAL A 207 -4.52 11.86 -8.80
N LEU A 208 -5.34 10.87 -9.12
CA LEU A 208 -6.08 10.10 -8.13
C LEU A 208 -5.50 8.69 -8.03
N SER A 209 -4.96 8.39 -6.85
CA SER A 209 -4.53 7.03 -6.52
C SER A 209 -5.74 6.12 -6.22
N HIS A 210 -5.45 4.85 -5.93
CA HIS A 210 -6.47 3.92 -5.44
C HIS A 210 -7.20 4.48 -4.19
N ILE A 211 -8.51 4.23 -4.11
CA ILE A 211 -9.36 4.60 -2.98
C ILE A 211 -9.68 3.32 -2.21
N GLY A 212 -9.12 3.17 -1.02
CA GLY A 212 -9.18 1.89 -0.32
C GLY A 212 -8.71 1.93 1.11
N GLY A 213 -8.36 0.74 1.60
CA GLY A 213 -7.95 0.50 2.97
C GLY A 213 -9.09 -0.11 3.79
N SER A 214 -8.74 -0.67 4.94
CA SER A 214 -9.72 -1.19 5.90
C SER A 214 -10.35 -0.09 6.75
N SER A 215 -9.76 1.11 6.74
CA SER A 215 -10.20 2.30 7.44
C SER A 215 -9.62 3.55 6.78
N ALA A 216 -10.38 4.65 6.75
CA ALA A 216 -9.87 5.94 6.32
C ALA A 216 -8.69 6.44 7.19
N ALA A 217 -8.51 5.86 8.38
CA ALA A 217 -7.42 6.18 9.27
C ALA A 217 -6.10 5.44 8.96
N ASN A 218 -6.05 4.49 8.00
CA ASN A 218 -4.85 3.69 7.71
C ASN A 218 -3.59 4.54 7.45
N LEU A 219 -3.72 5.59 6.63
CA LEU A 219 -2.60 6.47 6.27
C LEU A 219 -2.34 7.57 7.31
N LEU A 220 -3.40 8.02 8.00
CA LEU A 220 -3.32 9.13 8.96
C LEU A 220 -2.84 8.68 10.34
N GLY A 221 -3.01 7.40 10.68
CA GLY A 221 -2.75 6.86 12.01
C GLY A 221 -1.34 7.14 12.52
N ARG A 222 -0.31 7.12 11.67
CA ARG A 222 1.08 7.40 12.07
C ARG A 222 1.29 8.83 12.59
N PHE A 223 0.59 9.79 11.99
CA PHE A 223 0.72 11.21 12.31
C PHE A 223 -0.07 11.61 13.57
N SER A 224 -0.93 10.72 14.08
CA SER A 224 -1.65 10.92 15.36
C SER A 224 -0.73 11.02 16.58
N THR A 225 0.57 10.79 16.45
CA THR A 225 1.50 10.86 17.58
C THR A 225 2.18 12.22 17.75
N GLY A 226 2.21 13.07 16.72
CA GLY A 226 2.88 14.37 16.76
C GLY A 226 1.98 15.58 16.52
N ASP A 227 0.71 15.39 16.12
CA ASP A 227 -0.24 16.49 15.90
C ASP A 227 -1.59 16.24 16.61
N PRO A 228 -1.94 17.05 17.64
CA PRO A 228 -3.22 16.94 18.35
C PRO A 228 -4.46 17.15 17.48
N GLU A 229 -4.38 17.93 16.40
CA GLU A 229 -5.50 18.09 15.47
C GLU A 229 -5.69 16.81 14.66
N MET A 230 -4.59 16.17 14.22
CA MET A 230 -4.65 14.86 13.56
C MET A 230 -5.26 13.79 14.46
N VAL A 231 -4.97 13.80 15.77
CA VAL A 231 -5.62 12.90 16.74
C VAL A 231 -7.15 13.05 16.70
N LYS A 232 -7.66 14.29 16.70
CA LYS A 232 -9.11 14.55 16.65
C LYS A 232 -9.73 14.06 15.34
N TYR A 233 -9.07 14.29 14.22
CA TYR A 233 -9.55 13.80 12.91
C TYR A 233 -9.59 12.27 12.86
N VAL A 234 -8.54 11.59 13.31
CA VAL A 234 -8.52 10.12 13.36
C VAL A 234 -9.57 9.60 14.33
N GLN A 235 -9.76 10.23 15.49
CA GLN A 235 -10.82 9.86 16.43
C GLN A 235 -12.22 9.97 15.80
N HIS A 236 -12.48 11.02 15.00
CA HIS A 236 -13.75 11.18 14.30
C HIS A 236 -14.04 10.03 13.32
N ILE A 237 -13.01 9.53 12.63
CA ILE A 237 -13.10 8.35 11.75
C ILE A 237 -13.45 7.11 12.59
N VAL A 238 -12.70 6.86 13.65
CA VAL A 238 -12.91 5.71 14.56
C VAL A 238 -14.31 5.72 15.17
N ASP A 239 -14.79 6.88 15.62
CA ASP A 239 -16.13 7.05 16.18
C ASP A 239 -17.23 6.84 15.14
N THR A 240 -16.95 7.15 13.87
CA THR A 240 -17.89 6.90 12.76
C THR A 240 -18.01 5.41 12.47
N GLU A 241 -16.89 4.71 12.35
CA GLU A 241 -16.86 3.25 12.18
C GLU A 241 -17.57 2.55 13.35
N LYS A 242 -17.32 2.99 14.59
CA LYS A 242 -17.97 2.46 15.78
C LYS A 242 -19.49 2.63 15.76
N ARG A 243 -19.99 3.78 15.27
CA ARG A 243 -21.44 4.01 15.14
C ARG A 243 -22.10 3.14 14.07
N MET A 244 -21.34 2.74 13.04
CA MET A 244 -21.83 1.83 12.00
C MET A 244 -21.95 0.38 12.49
N HIS A 245 -21.23 0.01 13.55
CA HIS A 245 -21.22 -1.34 14.13
C HIS A 245 -21.53 -1.33 15.65
N PRO A 246 -22.76 -0.97 16.08
CA PRO A 246 -23.10 -0.80 17.49
C PRO A 246 -23.02 -2.09 18.32
N ASP A 247 -23.21 -3.25 17.69
CA ASP A 247 -23.24 -4.57 18.35
C ASP A 247 -21.93 -5.36 18.25
N THR A 248 -20.91 -4.80 17.58
CA THR A 248 -19.61 -5.44 17.34
C THR A 248 -18.50 -4.72 18.11
N LEU A 249 -17.54 -5.49 18.62
CA LEU A 249 -16.33 -4.95 19.23
C LEU A 249 -15.30 -4.68 18.13
N ILE A 250 -15.14 -3.42 17.74
CA ILE A 250 -14.06 -3.04 16.84
C ILE A 250 -12.77 -2.97 17.66
N ALA A 251 -11.79 -3.82 17.35
CA ALA A 251 -10.57 -3.97 18.13
C ALA A 251 -9.32 -3.75 17.29
N GLU A 252 -8.38 -2.97 17.80
CA GLU A 252 -7.13 -2.64 17.12
C GLU A 252 -6.10 -3.78 17.28
N ILE A 253 -5.51 -4.25 16.19
CA ILE A 253 -4.49 -5.31 16.24
C ILE A 253 -3.15 -4.69 16.67
N ILE A 254 -2.62 -5.13 17.80
CA ILE A 254 -1.32 -4.66 18.31
C ILE A 254 -0.28 -5.75 18.06
N HIS A 255 0.54 -5.54 17.03
CA HIS A 255 1.61 -6.44 16.64
C HIS A 255 2.94 -5.69 16.55
N LEU A 256 3.99 -6.25 17.15
CA LEU A 256 5.35 -5.78 16.97
C LEU A 256 6.09 -6.80 16.09
N PRO A 257 6.28 -6.51 14.80
CA PRO A 257 7.02 -7.40 13.91
C PRO A 257 8.49 -7.49 14.35
N GLU A 258 9.12 -8.65 14.08
CA GLU A 258 10.48 -8.97 14.52
C GLU A 258 11.56 -8.08 13.88
N SER A 259 11.25 -7.29 12.85
CA SER A 259 12.22 -6.42 12.17
C SER A 259 11.65 -5.07 11.68
N ARG A 260 12.48 -4.02 11.76
CA ARG A 260 12.51 -2.72 11.02
C ARG A 260 11.23 -1.87 10.86
N THR A 261 10.04 -2.35 11.19
CA THR A 261 8.75 -1.72 10.86
C THR A 261 8.09 -0.97 12.01
N GLY A 262 8.77 -0.82 13.16
CA GLY A 262 8.26 0.00 14.27
C GLY A 262 7.92 1.45 13.87
N ASN A 263 8.57 1.95 12.82
CA ASN A 263 8.33 3.25 12.20
C ASN A 263 6.99 3.39 11.46
N VAL A 264 6.42 2.31 10.95
CA VAL A 264 5.15 2.30 10.22
C VAL A 264 3.96 2.08 11.17
N ILE A 265 4.20 1.51 12.35
CA ILE A 265 3.16 0.96 13.22
C ILE A 265 2.80 1.92 14.38
N ARG A 266 3.70 2.86 14.72
CA ARG A 266 3.50 3.83 15.80
C ARG A 266 2.23 4.65 15.54
N ARG A 267 1.29 4.62 16.48
CA ARG A 267 0.00 5.33 16.42
C ARG A 267 -0.56 5.57 17.82
N ALA A 268 -1.48 6.52 17.95
CA ALA A 268 -2.24 6.71 19.18
C ALA A 268 -3.24 5.55 19.40
N ALA A 269 -3.46 5.17 20.66
CA ALA A 269 -4.48 4.20 21.04
C ALA A 269 -5.86 4.89 21.09
N LEU A 270 -6.64 4.73 20.02
CA LEU A 270 -7.92 5.47 19.82
C LEU A 270 -9.17 4.57 19.84
N ARG A 271 -8.99 3.24 19.85
CA ARG A 271 -10.09 2.27 19.96
C ARG A 271 -10.23 1.78 21.40
N ASP A 272 -11.45 1.42 21.79
CA ASP A 272 -11.76 0.93 23.14
C ASP A 272 -11.18 -0.47 23.42
N TYR A 273 -10.91 -1.23 22.37
CA TYR A 273 -10.42 -2.60 22.43
C TYR A 273 -9.15 -2.78 21.60
N GLU A 274 -8.24 -3.60 22.10
CA GLU A 274 -7.01 -4.01 21.44
C GLU A 274 -6.89 -5.54 21.46
N ILE A 275 -6.34 -6.11 20.39
CA ILE A 275 -5.94 -7.53 20.29
C ILE A 275 -4.40 -7.56 20.31
N PRO A 276 -3.76 -7.75 21.48
CA PRO A 276 -2.32 -7.83 21.57
C PRO A 276 -1.84 -9.18 21.05
N TYR A 277 -0.99 -9.16 20.02
CA TYR A 277 -0.38 -10.36 19.46
C TYR A 277 1.08 -10.10 19.13
N LEU A 278 1.98 -10.65 19.94
CA LEU A 278 3.41 -10.31 19.91
C LEU A 278 3.65 -8.80 19.99
N GLY A 279 2.86 -8.11 20.80
CA GLY A 279 2.94 -6.67 21.03
C GLY A 279 2.37 -6.33 22.41
N LYS A 280 2.68 -5.13 22.90
CA LYS A 280 2.20 -4.66 24.21
C LYS A 280 1.12 -3.60 24.03
N SER A 281 -0.06 -3.88 24.55
CA SER A 281 -1.18 -2.94 24.63
C SER A 281 -0.93 -1.83 25.64
N CYS A 282 -1.47 -0.64 25.35
CA CYS A 282 -1.50 0.49 26.28
C CYS A 282 -2.82 0.59 27.06
N LEU A 283 -3.82 -0.25 26.74
CA LEU A 283 -5.12 -0.27 27.39
C LEU A 283 -5.10 -1.10 28.70
N PRO A 284 -6.03 -0.86 29.64
CA PRO A 284 -6.20 -1.73 30.80
C PRO A 284 -6.70 -3.13 30.38
N PRO A 285 -6.50 -4.18 31.19
CA PRO A 285 -6.87 -5.57 30.84
C PRO A 285 -8.34 -5.80 30.45
N LYS A 286 -9.25 -4.88 30.81
CA LYS A 286 -10.66 -4.93 30.40
C LYS A 286 -10.86 -4.64 28.90
N GLY A 287 -10.00 -3.80 28.31
CA GLY A 287 -10.00 -3.45 26.89
C GLY A 287 -9.08 -4.34 26.05
N GLN A 288 -8.46 -5.37 26.62
CA GLN A 288 -7.61 -6.29 25.89
C GLN A 288 -8.36 -7.60 25.59
N LEU A 289 -8.33 -8.00 24.32
CA LEU A 289 -8.88 -9.25 23.82
C LEU A 289 -7.70 -10.19 23.50
N SER A 290 -7.48 -11.21 24.33
CA SER A 290 -6.48 -12.24 24.04
C SER A 290 -6.92 -13.06 22.83
N VAL A 291 -5.96 -13.57 22.04
CA VAL A 291 -6.26 -14.54 20.97
C VAL A 291 -6.95 -15.79 21.53
N ASP A 292 -6.64 -16.19 22.76
CA ASP A 292 -7.29 -17.34 23.42
C ASP A 292 -8.77 -17.11 23.76
N ASP A 293 -9.19 -15.84 23.83
CA ASP A 293 -10.59 -15.45 24.06
C ASP A 293 -11.41 -15.43 22.76
N LEU A 294 -10.74 -15.56 21.60
CA LEU A 294 -11.36 -15.46 20.30
C LEU A 294 -11.78 -16.85 19.79
N MET A 295 -13.03 -16.92 19.37
CA MET A 295 -13.63 -18.08 18.73
C MET A 295 -13.99 -17.75 17.29
N ILE A 296 -13.84 -18.72 16.39
CA ILE A 296 -14.23 -18.61 14.98
C ILE A 296 -15.34 -19.61 14.68
N SER A 297 -16.30 -19.19 13.85
CA SER A 297 -17.38 -20.03 13.34
C SER A 297 -17.82 -19.57 11.96
N VAL A 298 -18.54 -20.41 11.22
CA VAL A 298 -19.23 -20.01 9.99
C VAL A 298 -20.74 -19.97 10.27
N LYS A 299 -21.35 -18.79 10.15
CA LYS A 299 -22.80 -18.58 10.32
C LYS A 299 -23.36 -17.93 9.07
N GLN A 300 -24.41 -18.51 8.48
CA GLN A 300 -25.04 -17.99 7.25
C GLN A 300 -24.03 -17.73 6.13
N ASN A 301 -23.07 -18.66 5.94
CA ASN A 301 -21.99 -18.56 4.96
C ASN A 301 -20.99 -17.41 5.18
N ARG A 302 -20.94 -16.83 6.38
CA ARG A 302 -20.00 -15.77 6.78
C ARG A 302 -19.11 -16.25 7.94
N LEU A 303 -17.82 -15.93 7.88
CA LEU A 303 -16.90 -16.12 9.01
C LEU A 303 -17.25 -15.12 10.12
N VAL A 304 -17.38 -15.62 11.35
CA VAL A 304 -17.71 -14.82 12.54
C VAL A 304 -16.67 -15.05 13.61
N LEU A 305 -15.97 -13.98 13.98
CA LEU A 305 -15.01 -13.95 15.09
C LEU A 305 -15.72 -13.41 16.34
N ARG A 306 -15.72 -14.16 17.45
CA ARG A 306 -16.45 -13.80 18.68
C ARG A 306 -15.53 -13.85 19.89
N SER A 307 -15.64 -12.86 20.78
CA SER A 307 -15.02 -12.91 22.11
C SER A 307 -15.89 -13.74 23.06
N VAL A 308 -15.30 -14.72 23.76
CA VAL A 308 -16.00 -15.51 24.79
C VAL A 308 -16.39 -14.63 25.97
N LYS A 309 -15.43 -13.88 26.51
CA LYS A 309 -15.58 -12.99 27.66
C LYS A 309 -16.69 -11.94 27.48
N HIS A 310 -16.80 -11.38 26.27
CA HIS A 310 -17.78 -10.32 25.99
C HIS A 310 -19.06 -10.83 25.34
N ASN A 311 -19.06 -12.07 24.84
CA ASN A 311 -20.14 -12.66 24.06
C ASN A 311 -20.61 -11.76 22.90
N LYS A 312 -19.65 -11.13 22.22
CA LYS A 312 -19.89 -10.23 21.08
C LYS A 312 -18.96 -10.55 19.93
N GLU A 313 -19.42 -10.27 18.72
CA GLU A 313 -18.60 -10.31 17.52
C GLU A 313 -17.44 -9.32 17.65
N VAL A 314 -16.28 -9.66 17.11
CA VAL A 314 -15.07 -8.86 17.11
C VAL A 314 -14.70 -8.58 15.66
N LEU A 315 -14.52 -7.29 15.35
CA LEU A 315 -14.00 -6.82 14.06
C LEU A 315 -12.58 -6.30 14.27
N PRO A 316 -11.54 -7.07 13.91
CA PRO A 316 -10.17 -6.59 13.98
C PRO A 316 -9.94 -5.44 12.99
N ARG A 317 -9.12 -4.46 13.39
CA ARG A 317 -8.65 -3.37 12.53
C ARG A 317 -7.15 -3.19 12.67
N LEU A 318 -6.45 -3.06 11.55
CA LEU A 318 -5.04 -2.68 11.48
C LEU A 318 -4.94 -1.24 10.95
N THR A 319 -4.88 -0.26 11.85
CA THR A 319 -4.92 1.17 11.48
C THR A 319 -3.53 1.73 11.26
N ASN A 320 -2.80 1.13 10.33
CA ASN A 320 -1.53 1.61 9.83
C ASN A 320 -1.33 1.17 8.37
N ALA A 321 -0.20 1.57 7.77
CA ALA A 321 0.16 1.24 6.40
C ALA A 321 1.06 -0.01 6.28
N HIS A 322 1.01 -0.93 7.26
CA HIS A 322 1.86 -2.11 7.25
C HIS A 322 1.38 -3.13 6.19
N ASN A 323 2.26 -3.46 5.25
CA ASN A 323 2.03 -4.54 4.30
C ASN A 323 2.36 -5.90 4.95
N TYR A 324 1.38 -6.53 5.56
CA TYR A 324 1.52 -7.81 6.27
C TYR A 324 1.58 -9.05 5.34
N ALA A 325 1.51 -8.88 4.02
CA ALA A 325 1.36 -10.02 3.11
C ALA A 325 2.62 -10.86 2.88
N ALA A 326 3.81 -10.32 3.14
CA ALA A 326 5.08 -10.92 2.72
C ALA A 326 5.74 -11.85 3.77
N ASP A 327 5.48 -11.65 5.07
CA ASP A 327 6.25 -12.32 6.13
C ASP A 327 5.54 -12.32 7.50
N ALA A 328 4.20 -12.43 7.49
CA ALA A 328 3.40 -12.42 8.71
C ALA A 328 3.10 -13.84 9.20
N MET A 329 3.22 -14.04 10.51
CA MET A 329 2.73 -15.26 11.16
C MET A 329 1.24 -15.50 10.86
N PRO A 330 0.79 -16.77 10.71
CA PRO A 330 -0.56 -17.09 10.24
C PRO A 330 -1.69 -16.42 11.03
N VAL A 331 -1.58 -16.33 12.35
CA VAL A 331 -2.59 -15.69 13.21
C VAL A 331 -2.68 -14.19 12.97
N TYR A 332 -1.53 -13.51 12.89
CA TYR A 332 -1.50 -12.09 12.58
C TYR A 332 -2.04 -11.81 11.17
N HIS A 333 -1.63 -12.62 10.18
CA HIS A 333 -2.12 -12.48 8.81
C HIS A 333 -3.63 -12.72 8.72
N PHE A 334 -4.16 -13.73 9.43
CA PHE A 334 -5.60 -13.99 9.48
C PHE A 334 -6.38 -12.82 10.11
N LEU A 335 -5.93 -12.31 11.25
CA LEU A 335 -6.55 -11.14 11.90
C LEU A 335 -6.52 -9.90 10.98
N CYS A 336 -5.47 -9.76 10.18
CA CYS A 336 -5.37 -8.69 9.21
C CYS A 336 -6.25 -8.92 7.98
N ASP A 337 -6.49 -10.15 7.54
CA ASP A 337 -7.36 -10.39 6.38
C ASP A 337 -8.84 -10.26 6.75
N ILE A 338 -9.25 -10.79 7.90
CA ILE A 338 -10.67 -10.84 8.31
C ILE A 338 -11.31 -9.44 8.41
N GLN A 339 -10.50 -8.38 8.56
CA GLN A 339 -11.00 -6.99 8.51
C GLN A 339 -11.59 -6.59 7.14
N ARG A 340 -11.38 -7.41 6.09
CA ARG A 340 -11.89 -7.23 4.71
C ARG A 340 -12.76 -8.41 4.28
N LEU A 341 -13.30 -9.18 5.22
CA LEU A 341 -14.16 -10.32 4.92
C LEU A 341 -15.34 -9.88 4.04
N ASP A 342 -15.53 -10.57 2.92
CA ASP A 342 -16.59 -10.30 1.93
C ASP A 342 -16.58 -8.86 1.36
N MET A 343 -15.44 -8.17 1.45
CA MET A 343 -15.26 -6.79 0.96
C MET A 343 -14.19 -6.69 -0.13
N ARG A 344 -14.40 -5.81 -1.10
CA ARG A 344 -13.34 -5.30 -1.97
C ARG A 344 -12.35 -4.47 -1.14
N PRO A 345 -11.04 -4.62 -1.37
CA PRO A 345 -10.03 -3.84 -0.64
C PRO A 345 -10.08 -2.33 -0.96
N GLY A 346 -10.74 -1.96 -2.05
CA GLY A 346 -10.97 -0.60 -2.49
C GLY A 346 -11.38 -0.54 -3.96
N ILE A 347 -11.47 0.67 -4.49
CA ILE A 347 -11.82 0.98 -5.86
C ILE A 347 -10.72 1.83 -6.50
N GLY A 348 -10.43 1.58 -7.77
CA GLY A 348 -9.42 2.33 -8.50
C GLY A 348 -9.30 1.86 -9.93
N PHE A 349 -8.53 2.62 -10.72
CA PHE A 349 -8.22 2.23 -12.07
C PHE A 349 -7.04 1.25 -12.09
N SER A 350 -7.13 0.22 -12.93
CA SER A 350 -6.02 -0.68 -13.21
C SER A 350 -6.10 -1.14 -14.66
N TRP A 351 -4.96 -1.07 -15.35
CA TRP A 351 -4.79 -1.69 -16.66
C TRP A 351 -4.88 -3.22 -16.60
N GLY A 352 -4.81 -3.82 -15.41
CA GLY A 352 -4.88 -5.27 -15.22
C GLY A 352 -3.90 -6.01 -16.12
N SER A 353 -4.41 -7.01 -16.84
CA SER A 353 -3.63 -7.84 -17.77
C SER A 353 -3.01 -7.08 -18.94
N LEU A 354 -3.58 -5.94 -19.35
CA LEU A 354 -3.07 -5.14 -20.47
C LEU A 354 -1.69 -4.54 -20.18
N GLN A 355 -1.37 -4.27 -18.90
CA GLN A 355 -0.08 -3.69 -18.52
C GLN A 355 1.12 -4.60 -18.80
N GLU A 356 0.90 -5.91 -18.84
CA GLU A 356 1.97 -6.87 -19.08
C GLU A 356 2.25 -7.03 -20.58
N LYS A 357 1.21 -6.85 -21.40
CA LYS A 357 1.19 -7.15 -22.84
C LYS A 357 1.50 -5.95 -23.73
N HIS A 358 1.38 -4.73 -23.22
CA HIS A 358 1.63 -3.51 -23.99
C HIS A 358 2.91 -2.79 -23.54
N MET A 359 3.71 -2.35 -24.53
CA MET A 359 4.92 -1.55 -24.30
C MET A 359 4.61 -0.09 -23.99
N PHE A 360 3.48 0.42 -24.46
CA PHE A 360 3.02 1.78 -24.18
C PHE A 360 1.56 1.74 -23.74
N LEU A 361 1.27 2.49 -22.69
CA LEU A 361 -0.08 2.76 -22.22
C LEU A 361 -0.27 4.28 -22.11
N PRO A 362 -1.36 4.84 -22.68
CA PRO A 362 -1.65 6.26 -22.60
C PRO A 362 -2.03 6.67 -21.18
N ARG A 363 -1.98 7.97 -20.92
CA ARG A 363 -2.58 8.59 -19.74
C ARG A 363 -4.07 8.32 -19.74
N VAL A 364 -4.62 7.90 -18.62
CA VAL A 364 -6.06 7.69 -18.46
C VAL A 364 -6.66 8.84 -17.69
N ILE A 365 -7.63 9.51 -18.28
CA ILE A 365 -8.31 10.65 -17.70
C ILE A 365 -9.80 10.37 -17.57
N TYR A 366 -10.39 10.73 -16.44
CA TYR A 366 -11.84 10.86 -16.29
C TYR A 366 -12.16 12.30 -15.86
N LYS A 367 -12.69 13.09 -16.81
CA LYS A 367 -12.89 14.54 -16.62
C LYS A 367 -11.58 15.25 -16.25
N ASP A 368 -11.47 15.82 -15.05
CA ASP A 368 -10.28 16.52 -14.58
C ASP A 368 -9.38 15.63 -13.68
N LEU A 369 -9.67 14.32 -13.64
CA LEU A 369 -8.95 13.36 -12.82
C LEU A 369 -8.07 12.48 -13.70
N ILE A 370 -6.77 12.46 -13.41
CA ILE A 370 -5.83 11.53 -14.01
C ILE A 370 -5.85 10.26 -13.15
N LEU A 371 -6.31 9.16 -13.75
CA LEU A 371 -6.45 7.86 -13.09
C LEU A 371 -5.23 6.96 -13.29
N SER A 372 -4.43 7.24 -14.31
CA SER A 372 -3.15 6.58 -14.60
C SER A 372 -2.31 7.52 -15.45
N GLU A 373 -1.04 7.67 -15.10
CA GLU A 373 -0.04 8.31 -15.93
C GLU A 373 0.23 7.49 -17.19
N ALA A 374 0.69 8.14 -18.26
CA ALA A 374 1.23 7.45 -19.41
C ALA A 374 2.47 6.65 -18.99
N ARG A 375 2.57 5.42 -19.48
CA ARG A 375 3.57 4.44 -19.07
C ARG A 375 4.23 3.78 -20.29
N TRP A 376 5.54 3.59 -20.20
CA TRP A 376 6.36 2.89 -21.18
C TRP A 376 7.11 1.74 -20.51
N LYS A 377 6.89 0.52 -20.99
CA LYS A 377 7.65 -0.67 -20.62
C LYS A 377 8.75 -0.85 -21.66
N ILE A 378 10.00 -0.65 -21.24
CA ILE A 378 11.17 -0.68 -22.11
C ILE A 378 11.93 -1.98 -21.90
N GLY A 379 12.17 -2.72 -22.98
CA GLY A 379 12.93 -3.97 -22.94
C GLY A 379 14.44 -3.74 -23.04
N LYS A 380 15.23 -4.75 -22.67
CA LYS A 380 16.69 -4.73 -22.84
C LYS A 380 17.13 -4.54 -24.30
N GLU A 381 16.37 -5.05 -25.26
CA GLU A 381 16.66 -4.92 -26.69
C GLU A 381 16.61 -3.44 -27.12
N ASP A 382 15.62 -2.69 -26.63
CA ASP A 382 15.46 -1.26 -26.93
C ASP A 382 16.63 -0.41 -26.35
N MET A 383 17.29 -0.91 -25.30
CA MET A 383 18.43 -0.24 -24.66
C MET A 383 19.74 -0.36 -25.40
N THR A 384 19.89 -1.36 -26.27
CA THR A 384 21.14 -1.53 -27.04
C THR A 384 21.46 -0.27 -27.86
N SER A 385 20.43 0.40 -28.37
CA SER A 385 20.51 1.68 -29.07
C SER A 385 21.06 2.85 -28.23
N LEU A 386 20.97 2.77 -26.90
CA LEU A 386 21.45 3.78 -25.93
C LEU A 386 22.81 3.45 -25.29
N THR A 387 23.22 2.17 -25.28
CA THR A 387 24.44 1.72 -24.59
C THR A 387 25.60 1.30 -25.50
N ASP A 388 25.45 1.47 -26.81
CA ASP A 388 26.41 1.04 -27.85
C ASP A 388 27.90 1.15 -27.45
N LYS A 389 28.57 0.00 -27.49
CA LYS A 389 29.98 -0.23 -27.12
C LYS A 389 30.91 -0.22 -28.34
N ASP A 390 30.36 -0.11 -29.55
CA ASP A 390 31.09 -0.33 -30.81
C ASP A 390 31.61 0.97 -31.46
N GLY A 391 32.11 1.92 -30.64
CA GLY A 391 32.92 3.04 -31.13
C GLY A 391 32.21 4.03 -32.08
N ASN A 392 30.90 3.90 -32.29
CA ASN A 392 30.13 4.82 -33.12
C ASN A 392 29.92 6.13 -32.35
N SER A 393 30.73 7.13 -32.73
CA SER A 393 31.05 8.33 -31.97
C SER A 393 29.97 9.41 -32.05
N GLY A 394 28.73 9.09 -31.65
CA GLY A 394 27.66 10.06 -31.46
C GLY A 394 27.60 10.57 -30.02
N ASP A 395 27.29 11.86 -29.82
CA ASP A 395 27.04 12.41 -28.48
C ASP A 395 25.86 11.66 -27.82
N LEU A 396 26.04 11.26 -26.56
CA LEU A 396 25.05 10.52 -25.77
C LEU A 396 23.68 11.21 -25.82
N MET A 397 23.69 12.54 -25.71
CA MET A 397 22.47 13.33 -25.68
C MET A 397 21.72 13.34 -27.01
N VAL A 398 22.42 13.21 -28.15
CA VAL A 398 21.77 13.09 -29.47
C VAL A 398 21.05 11.75 -29.57
N ARG A 399 21.70 10.66 -29.15
CA ARG A 399 21.09 9.32 -29.16
C ARG A 399 19.87 9.24 -28.26
N VAL A 400 19.95 9.85 -27.08
CA VAL A 400 18.82 9.93 -26.14
C VAL A 400 17.68 10.78 -26.69
N ALA A 401 18.00 11.91 -27.36
CA ALA A 401 16.99 12.73 -28.02
C ALA A 401 16.26 11.93 -29.12
N ASP A 402 16.98 11.26 -30.01
CA ASP A 402 16.40 10.44 -31.08
C ASP A 402 15.56 9.28 -30.52
N TRP A 403 16.09 8.59 -29.52
CA TRP A 403 15.39 7.48 -28.85
C TRP A 403 14.11 7.96 -28.14
N SER A 404 14.18 9.09 -27.43
CA SER A 404 13.03 9.69 -26.76
C SER A 404 11.96 10.13 -27.75
N ALA A 405 12.36 10.67 -28.91
CA ALA A 405 11.46 11.06 -29.99
C ALA A 405 10.77 9.83 -30.62
N ALA A 406 11.52 8.74 -30.86
CA ALA A 406 10.99 7.49 -31.39
C ALA A 406 9.91 6.87 -30.46
N HIS A 407 10.12 6.96 -29.14
CA HIS A 407 9.18 6.47 -28.13
C HIS A 407 8.15 7.52 -27.68
N ARG A 408 8.25 8.76 -28.19
CA ARG A 408 7.43 9.92 -27.83
C ARG A 408 7.42 10.23 -26.33
N LEU A 409 8.56 10.04 -25.69
CA LEU A 409 8.73 10.34 -24.27
C LEU A 409 8.74 11.87 -24.05
N PRO A 410 8.08 12.37 -22.99
CA PRO A 410 8.24 13.75 -22.57
C PRO A 410 9.66 14.00 -22.04
N ARG A 411 10.05 15.27 -21.90
CA ARG A 411 11.35 15.65 -21.31
C ARG A 411 11.58 15.03 -19.93
N PHE A 412 10.56 15.10 -19.08
CA PHE A 412 10.63 14.58 -17.72
C PHE A 412 9.86 13.27 -17.63
N VAL A 413 10.56 12.22 -17.22
CA VAL A 413 10.00 10.88 -16.96
C VAL A 413 10.45 10.41 -15.59
N GLN A 414 9.72 9.48 -15.01
CA GLN A 414 10.11 8.83 -13.76
C GLN A 414 10.32 7.33 -13.98
N LEU A 415 11.46 6.82 -13.54
CA LEU A 415 11.70 5.38 -13.44
C LEU A 415 10.96 4.88 -12.19
N ARG A 416 10.03 3.94 -12.37
CA ARG A 416 9.22 3.40 -11.28
C ARG A 416 9.67 2.00 -10.88
N ASP A 417 9.98 1.85 -9.60
CA ASP A 417 10.30 0.60 -8.92
C ASP A 417 9.35 0.41 -7.73
N SER A 418 8.20 -0.23 -8.01
CA SER A 418 7.10 -0.38 -7.05
C SER A 418 6.64 1.00 -6.52
N ASP A 419 6.93 1.30 -5.25
CA ASP A 419 6.56 2.56 -4.58
C ASP A 419 7.67 3.64 -4.68
N ASN A 420 8.85 3.29 -5.18
CA ASN A 420 9.95 4.25 -5.37
C ASN A 420 9.93 4.77 -6.81
N THR A 421 10.10 6.09 -6.94
CA THR A 421 10.25 6.75 -8.24
C THR A 421 11.55 7.54 -8.30
N LEU A 422 12.17 7.56 -9.48
CA LEU A 422 13.37 8.34 -9.77
C LEU A 422 13.09 9.27 -10.95
N LEU A 423 13.07 10.58 -10.69
CA LEU A 423 12.88 11.60 -11.72
C LEU A 423 14.11 11.66 -12.64
N ILE A 424 13.84 11.70 -13.94
CA ILE A 424 14.84 11.76 -15.01
C ILE A 424 14.50 12.93 -15.93
N ASP A 425 15.46 13.84 -16.09
CA ASP A 425 15.44 14.86 -17.14
C ASP A 425 16.22 14.35 -18.35
N LEU A 426 15.52 13.95 -19.41
CA LEU A 426 16.10 13.42 -20.63
C LEU A 426 16.95 14.45 -21.39
N THR A 427 16.94 15.72 -20.99
CA THR A 427 17.79 16.78 -21.56
C THR A 427 19.05 17.05 -20.73
N HIS A 428 19.18 16.45 -19.53
CA HIS A 428 20.32 16.66 -18.64
C HIS A 428 21.26 15.44 -18.62
N ARG A 429 22.51 15.63 -19.01
CA ARG A 429 23.50 14.55 -19.18
C ARG A 429 23.70 13.69 -17.93
N ASP A 430 23.85 14.30 -16.76
CA ASP A 430 24.09 13.53 -15.52
C ASP A 430 22.85 12.73 -15.09
N SER A 431 21.65 13.25 -15.36
CA SER A 431 20.39 12.57 -15.05
C SER A 431 20.24 11.32 -15.93
N VAL A 432 20.53 11.47 -17.22
CA VAL A 432 20.59 10.37 -18.18
C VAL A 432 21.66 9.34 -17.80
N ALA A 433 22.87 9.78 -17.43
CA ALA A 433 23.95 8.87 -17.06
C ALA A 433 23.58 8.03 -15.81
N MET A 434 23.00 8.67 -14.79
CA MET A 434 22.46 8.00 -13.60
C MET A 434 21.38 6.98 -13.95
N TRP A 435 20.42 7.37 -14.80
CA TRP A 435 19.36 6.47 -15.25
C TRP A 435 19.91 5.23 -15.95
N LEU A 436 20.80 5.42 -16.95
CA LEU A 436 21.42 4.32 -17.68
C LEU A 436 22.20 3.38 -16.76
N ASP A 437 22.95 3.93 -15.79
CA ASP A 437 23.67 3.11 -14.81
C ASP A 437 22.72 2.29 -13.92
N THR A 438 21.57 2.87 -13.57
CA THR A 438 20.54 2.24 -12.73
C THR A 438 19.84 1.07 -13.44
N VAL A 439 19.66 1.15 -14.77
CA VAL A 439 18.91 0.15 -15.56
C VAL A 439 19.78 -0.85 -16.33
N LYS A 440 21.11 -0.67 -16.39
CA LYS A 440 22.04 -1.46 -17.23
C LYS A 440 21.95 -2.99 -17.08
N ASN A 441 21.58 -3.47 -15.89
CA ASN A 441 21.50 -4.90 -15.58
C ASN A 441 20.06 -5.46 -15.62
N ARG A 442 19.06 -4.63 -15.93
CA ARG A 442 17.66 -5.01 -15.91
C ARG A 442 17.25 -5.65 -17.23
N THR A 443 16.32 -6.61 -17.18
CA THR A 443 15.73 -7.23 -18.38
C THR A 443 14.67 -6.33 -19.02
N TYR A 444 13.96 -5.56 -18.20
CA TYR A 444 13.07 -4.49 -18.59
C TYR A 444 12.94 -3.47 -17.45
N PHE A 445 12.40 -2.30 -17.74
CA PHE A 445 12.02 -1.31 -16.74
C PHE A 445 10.80 -0.52 -17.19
N ILE A 446 10.24 0.27 -16.28
CA ILE A 446 9.04 1.06 -16.50
C ILE A 446 9.40 2.53 -16.34
N LEU A 447 9.10 3.32 -17.37
CA LEU A 447 9.07 4.77 -17.29
C LEU A 447 7.62 5.23 -17.25
N GLU A 448 7.34 6.22 -16.42
CA GLU A 448 6.08 6.95 -16.43
C GLU A 448 6.34 8.41 -16.74
N GLU A 449 5.35 9.11 -17.26
CA GLU A 449 5.48 10.55 -17.44
C GLU A 449 5.51 11.26 -16.09
N PHE A 450 6.31 12.31 -15.99
CA PHE A 450 6.30 13.16 -14.82
C PHE A 450 5.38 14.35 -15.06
N LEU A 451 4.32 14.47 -14.24
CA LEU A 451 3.27 15.47 -14.46
C LEU A 451 3.53 16.80 -13.76
N PHE A 452 4.40 16.83 -12.76
CA PHE A 452 4.73 18.03 -11.98
C PHE A 452 5.72 18.94 -12.73
N THR A 453 5.25 19.49 -13.86
CA THR A 453 6.10 20.27 -14.80
C THR A 453 5.70 21.74 -14.92
N GLY A 454 4.57 22.14 -14.32
CA GLY A 454 4.18 23.54 -14.19
C GLY A 454 5.05 24.29 -13.18
N ALA A 455 5.05 25.62 -13.25
CA ALA A 455 5.61 26.43 -12.17
C ALA A 455 4.84 26.11 -10.87
N CYS A 456 5.55 25.83 -9.77
CA CYS A 456 4.93 25.75 -8.45
C CYS A 456 4.11 27.03 -8.23
N ILE A 457 2.82 26.88 -7.91
CA ILE A 457 1.91 27.98 -7.57
C ILE A 457 2.46 28.74 -6.36
#